data_AF-A0A8I2FUI6-F1
#
_entry.id   AF-A0A8I2FUI6-F1
#
_cell.length_a   1.000
_cell.length_b   1.000
_cell.length_c   1.000
_cell.angle_alpha   90.00
_cell.angle_beta   90.00
_cell.angle_gamma   90.00
#
_symmetry.space_group_name_H-M   'P 1'
#
loop_
_entity.id
_entity.type
_entity.pdbx_description
1 polymer ?
#
loop_
_entity_poly.entity_id
_entity_poly.type
_entity_poly.pdbx_seq_one_letter_code
_entity_poly.pdbx_strand_id
1 'polypeptide(L)' 'MRTTLNLDDELMQSIMKVSGMTNKTEIIHQALSDFLAKLVRENIKNAYGKLNFDLDVREYRDRELTQHPAR' A
#
# COMPACT_ATOMS: atom_id res chain seq x y z
N MET A 1 -19.46 -0.52 -11.16
CA MET A 1 -19.93 0.34 -12.27
C MET A 1 -19.50 -0.30 -13.58
N ARG A 2 -20.36 -0.32 -14.61
CA ARG A 2 -19.96 -0.78 -15.95
C ARG A 2 -19.50 0.42 -16.75
N THR A 3 -18.31 0.34 -17.32
CA THR A 3 -17.68 1.43 -18.07
C THR A 3 -16.99 0.84 -19.29
N THR A 4 -17.01 1.56 -20.40
CA THR A 4 -16.26 1.20 -21.61
C THR A 4 -14.97 1.99 -21.63
N LEU A 5 -13.83 1.31 -21.71
CA LEU A 5 -12.49 1.89 -21.72
C LEU A 5 -11.67 1.22 -22.81
N ASN A 6 -10.95 2.01 -23.61
CA ASN A 6 -9.97 1.49 -24.56
C ASN A 6 -8.66 1.23 -23.83
N LEU A 7 -8.22 -0.02 -23.82
CA LEU A 7 -6.97 -0.47 -23.23
C LEU A 7 -6.11 -1.12 -24.29
N ASP A 8 -4.79 -1.06 -24.11
CA ASP A 8 -3.84 -1.75 -24.97
C ASP A 8 -3.98 -3.27 -24.79
N ASP A 9 -4.26 -3.98 -25.89
CA ASP A 9 -4.48 -5.42 -25.88
C ASP A 9 -3.17 -6.22 -25.70
N GLU A 10 -2.04 -5.72 -26.20
CA GLU A 10 -0.73 -6.37 -26.00
C GLU A 10 -0.33 -6.31 -24.51
N LEU A 11 -0.57 -5.16 -23.88
CA LEU A 11 -0.36 -4.98 -22.45
C LEU A 11 -1.24 -5.95 -21.64
N MET A 12 -2.52 -6.02 -21.96
CA MET A 12 -3.46 -6.93 -21.28
C MET A 12 -3.05 -8.40 -21.45
N GLN A 13 -2.67 -8.81 -22.66
CA GLN A 13 -2.19 -10.17 -22.90
C GLN A 13 -0.91 -10.47 -22.13
N SER A 14 0.02 -9.52 -22.06
CA SER A 14 1.26 -9.66 -21.31
C SER A 14 1.00 -9.83 -19.82
N ILE A 15 0.09 -9.03 -19.26
CA ILE A 15 -0.33 -9.17 -17.86
C ILE A 15 -0.95 -10.54 -17.63
N MET A 16 -1.89 -10.97 -18.47
CA MET A 16 -2.54 -12.29 -18.36
C MET A 16 -1.53 -13.45 -18.41
N LYS A 17 -0.53 -13.38 -19.29
CA LYS A 17 0.53 -14.39 -19.40
C LYS A 17 1.39 -14.48 -18.14
N VAL A 18 1.75 -13.34 -17.56
CA VAL A 18 2.65 -13.28 -16.39
C VAL A 18 1.89 -13.57 -15.09
N SER A 19 0.66 -13.07 -14.96
CA SER A 19 -0.14 -13.22 -13.73
C SER A 19 -0.93 -14.52 -13.68
N GLY A 20 -1.14 -15.19 -14.82
CA GLY A 20 -2.03 -16.35 -14.95
C GLY A 20 -3.52 -16.00 -14.89
N MET A 21 -3.88 -14.72 -14.77
CA MET A 21 -5.27 -14.28 -14.74
C MET A 21 -5.87 -14.30 -16.14
N THR A 22 -7.11 -14.77 -16.26
CA THR A 22 -7.84 -14.82 -17.53
C THR A 22 -8.93 -13.75 -17.66
N ASN A 23 -9.27 -13.08 -16.55
CA ASN A 23 -10.35 -12.11 -16.49
C ASN A 23 -9.82 -10.66 -16.58
N LYS A 24 -10.12 -9.98 -17.69
CA LYS A 24 -9.72 -8.56 -17.89
C LYS A 24 -10.27 -7.64 -16.79
N THR A 25 -11.47 -7.89 -16.30
CA THR A 25 -12.09 -7.09 -15.23
C THR A 25 -11.35 -7.24 -13.91
N GLU A 26 -10.94 -8.47 -13.57
CA GLU A 26 -10.21 -8.76 -12.35
C GLU A 26 -8.82 -8.10 -12.35
N ILE A 27 -8.12 -8.16 -13.50
CA ILE A 27 -6.84 -7.47 -13.69
C ILE A 27 -6.97 -5.97 -13.42
N ILE A 28 -8.02 -5.33 -13.95
CA ILE A 28 -8.27 -3.90 -13.75
C ILE A 28 -8.58 -3.60 -12.28
N HIS A 29 -9.41 -4.41 -11.63
CA HIS A 29 -9.71 -4.24 -10.21
C HIS A 29 -8.46 -4.35 -9.33
N GLN A 30 -7.61 -5.34 -9.59
CA GLN A 30 -6.37 -5.53 -8.86
C GLN A 30 -5.43 -4.34 -9.08
N ALA A 31 -5.23 -3.93 -10.34
CA ALA A 31 -4.37 -2.79 -10.68
C ALA A 31 -4.82 -1.49 -9.99
N LEU A 32 -6.14 -1.21 -9.96
CA LEU A 32 -6.68 -0.04 -9.27
C LEU A 32 -6.52 -0.12 -7.75
N SER A 33 -6.68 -1.31 -7.17
CA SER A 33 -6.50 -1.53 -5.73
C SER A 33 -5.05 -1.32 -5.32
N ASP A 34 -4.11 -1.85 -6.11
CA ASP A 34 -2.67 -1.68 -5.89
C ASP A 34 -2.25 -0.21 -6.07
N PHE A 35 -2.83 0.47 -7.07
CA PHE A 35 -2.59 1.88 -7.30
C PHE A 35 -3.09 2.74 -6.12
N LEU A 36 -4.28 2.46 -5.60
CA LEU A 36 -4.80 3.14 -4.40
C LEU A 36 -3.88 2.88 -3.19
N ALA A 37 -3.47 1.63 -2.96
CA ALA A 37 -2.56 1.28 -1.87
C ALA A 37 -1.20 1.99 -2.00
N LYS A 38 -0.72 2.21 -3.23
CA LYS A 38 0.47 3.03 -3.49
C LYS A 38 0.24 4.49 -3.11
N LEU A 39 -0.87 5.10 -3.55
CA LEU A 39 -1.18 6.50 -3.22
C LEU A 39 -1.33 6.73 -1.72
N VAL A 40 -1.96 5.81 -0.99
CA VAL A 40 -2.06 5.88 0.47
C VAL A 40 -0.68 5.87 1.13
N ARG A 41 0.21 4.98 0.69
CA ARG A 41 1.59 4.93 1.19
C ARG A 41 2.37 6.20 0.88
N GLU A 42 2.21 6.77 -0.31
CA GLU A 42 2.82 8.04 -0.68
C GLU A 42 2.30 9.19 0.19
N ASN A 43 1.01 9.22 0.48
CA ASN A 43 0.42 10.23 1.35
C ASN A 43 0.99 10.14 2.77
N ILE A 44 1.11 8.93 3.32
CA ILE A 44 1.73 8.70 4.63
C ILE A 44 3.19 9.18 4.64
N LYS A 45 3.96 8.84 3.59
CA LYS A 45 5.34 9.32 3.44
C LYS A 45 5.41 10.85 3.36
N ASN A 46 4.48 11.48 2.65
CA ASN A 46 4.42 12.94 2.52
C ASN A 46 3.95 13.65 3.80
N ALA A 47 3.32 12.92 4.72
CA ALA A 47 2.97 13.39 6.06
C ALA A 47 4.17 13.34 7.02
N TYR A 48 5.22 12.59 6.68
CA TYR A 48 6.47 12.55 7.43
C TYR A 48 7.09 13.95 7.50
N GLY A 49 7.41 14.41 8.71
CA GLY A 49 7.95 15.75 8.96
C GLY A 49 6.91 16.89 8.98
N LYS A 50 5.65 16.62 8.62
CA LYS A 50 4.53 17.58 8.79
C LYS A 50 3.77 17.36 10.09
N LEU A 51 3.68 16.12 10.55
CA LEU A 51 3.18 15.84 11.89
C LEU A 51 4.28 16.07 12.90
N ASN A 52 4.03 16.99 13.82
CA ASN A 52 4.88 17.23 14.98
C ASN A 52 4.52 16.18 16.04
N PHE A 53 5.26 15.07 16.06
CA PHE A 53 5.13 14.05 17.09
C PHE A 53 6.01 14.46 18.27
N ASP A 54 5.41 15.04 19.30
CA ASP A 54 6.05 15.29 20.59
C ASP A 54 6.08 13.97 21.39
N LEU A 55 6.95 13.06 20.96
CA LEU A 55 7.12 11.74 21.55
C LEU A 55 8.58 11.54 21.94
N ASP A 56 8.87 11.43 23.24
CA ASP A 56 10.19 11.04 23.71
C ASP A 56 10.33 9.51 23.66
N VAL A 57 10.99 9.03 22.62
CA VAL A 57 11.26 7.60 22.39
C VAL A 57 11.99 6.95 23.58
N ARG A 58 12.76 7.72 24.36
CA ARG A 58 13.48 7.21 25.54
C ARG A 58 12.51 6.91 26.67
N GLU A 59 11.54 7.79 26.92
CA GLU A 59 10.52 7.58 27.95
C GLU A 59 9.71 6.30 27.68
N TYR A 60 9.30 6.08 26.42
CA TYR A 60 8.58 4.86 26.05
C TYR A 60 9.44 3.60 26.20
N ARG A 61 10.73 3.68 25.84
CA ARG A 61 11.66 2.55 25.98
C ARG A 61 11.88 2.19 27.45
N ASP A 62 12.04 3.18 28.32
CA ASP A 62 12.26 2.97 29.74
C ASP A 62 11.03 2.35 30.41
N ARG A 63 9.80 2.77 30.00
CA ARG A 63 8.55 2.14 30.45
C ARG A 63 8.45 0.66 30.07
N GLU A 64 8.80 0.29 28.85
CA GLU A 64 8.81 -1.11 28.39
C GLU A 64 9.78 -1.97 29.21
N LEU A 65 11.01 -1.49 29.42
CA LEU A 65 12.03 -2.19 30.22
C LEU A 65 11.65 -2.32 31.70
N THR A 66 10.93 -1.32 32.23
CA THR A 66 10.45 -1.35 33.63
C THR A 66 9.28 -2.31 33.80
N GLN A 67 8.41 -2.44 32.79
CA GLN A 67 7.22 -3.29 32.84
C GLN A 67 7.51 -4.75 32.49
N HIS A 68 8.54 -5.01 31.68
CA HIS A 68 8.98 -6.35 31.29
C HIS A 68 10.49 -6.50 31.55
N PRO A 69 10.92 -6.54 32.83
CA PRO A 69 12.31 -6.84 33.12
C PRO A 69 12.63 -8.21 32.53
N ALA A 70 13.72 -8.27 31.75
CA ALA A 70 14.19 -9.52 31.14
C ALA A 70 14.21 -10.62 32.21
N ARG A 71 13.47 -11.71 31.96
CA ARG A 71 13.48 -12.90 32.80
C ARG A 71 14.86 -13.53 32.87
#